data_AF-A0A7J4LEY2-F1
#
_entry.id   AF-A0A7J4LEY2-F1
#
_cell.length_a   1.000
_cell.length_b   1.000
_cell.length_c   1.000
_cell.angle_alpha   90.00
_cell.angle_beta   90.00
_cell.angle_gamma   90.00
#
_symmetry.space_group_name_H-M   'P 1'
#
loop_
_entity.id
_entity.type
_entity.pdbx_description
1 polymer ?
#
loop_
_entity_poly.entity_id
_entity_poly.type
_entity_poly.pdbx_seq_one_letter_code
_entity_poly.pdbx_strand_id
1 'polypeptide(L)'
;MAEKLRQPIISVLGHVDHGKTKLLDRIRGTATQIGESGGITQAIGASIIPLDTVKKICGSLLGNKISLTLPGLLFIDTPGHAAFTTLRKRGGSISDIAILVV
;
A
#
# COMPACT_ATOMS: atom_id res chain seq x y z
N MET A 1 0.50 27.06 -15.91
CA MET A 1 0.89 25.63 -15.99
C MET A 1 -0.01 24.88 -15.04
N ALA A 2 -0.72 23.84 -15.48
CA ALA A 2 -1.54 23.03 -14.58
C ALA A 2 -0.63 22.34 -13.55
N GLU A 3 -0.99 22.41 -12.27
CA GLU A 3 -0.19 21.87 -11.18
C GLU A 3 -0.15 20.34 -11.27
N LYS A 4 1.04 19.77 -11.41
CA LYS A 4 1.23 18.33 -11.59
C LYS A 4 1.22 17.65 -10.22
N LEU A 5 0.12 16.97 -9.89
CA LEU A 5 0.00 16.23 -8.63
C LEU A 5 0.93 15.01 -8.61
N ARG A 6 1.58 14.78 -7.47
CA ARG A 6 2.36 13.55 -7.20
C ARG A 6 1.46 12.42 -6.73
N GLN A 7 2.00 11.20 -6.71
CA GLN A 7 1.32 10.06 -6.10
C GLN A 7 1.25 10.24 -4.58
N PRO A 8 0.09 9.96 -3.94
CA PRO A 8 0.02 9.87 -2.50
C PRO A 8 0.76 8.62 -2.01
N ILE A 9 1.44 8.75 -0.89
CA ILE A 9 2.19 7.71 -0.21
C ILE A 9 1.28 7.10 0.86
N ILE A 10 0.98 5.82 0.73
CA ILE A 10 0.02 5.09 1.55
C ILE A 10 0.73 3.99 2.32
N SER A 11 0.78 4.08 3.65
CA SER A 11 1.30 2.98 4.47
C SER A 11 0.20 2.00 4.86
N VAL A 12 0.50 0.71 4.78
CA VAL A 12 -0.36 -0.35 5.34
C VAL A 12 0.19 -0.80 6.69
N LEU A 13 -0.61 -0.58 7.73
CA LEU A 13 -0.28 -0.82 9.14
C LEU A 13 -1.18 -1.91 9.72
N GLY A 14 -0.78 -2.49 10.86
CA GLY A 14 -1.52 -3.57 11.52
C GLY A 14 -0.60 -4.51 12.29
N HIS A 15 -1.17 -5.42 13.06
CA HIS A 15 -0.42 -6.43 13.82
C HIS A 15 0.20 -7.49 12.89
N VAL A 16 1.02 -8.38 13.45
CA VAL A 16 1.50 -9.58 12.75
C VAL A 16 0.31 -10.41 12.27
N ASP A 17 0.42 -11.04 11.11
CA ASP A 17 -0.58 -11.94 10.52
C ASP A 17 -1.97 -11.37 10.19
N HIS A 18 -2.18 -10.06 10.36
CA HIS A 18 -3.42 -9.38 9.93
C HIS A 18 -3.60 -9.27 8.40
N GLY A 19 -2.72 -9.89 7.60
CA GLY A 19 -2.90 -9.95 6.15
C GLY A 19 -2.52 -8.69 5.35
N LYS A 20 -1.75 -7.76 5.92
CA LYS A 20 -1.22 -6.55 5.24
C LYS A 20 -0.55 -6.86 3.89
N THR A 21 0.44 -7.75 3.92
CA THR A 21 1.21 -8.19 2.75
C THR A 21 0.32 -8.90 1.74
N LYS A 22 -0.58 -9.76 2.21
CA LYS A 22 -1.52 -10.50 1.37
C LYS A 22 -2.52 -9.59 0.64
N LEU A 23 -2.96 -8.52 1.31
CA LEU A 23 -3.81 -7.49 0.70
C LEU A 23 -3.07 -6.78 -0.43
N LEU A 24 -1.83 -6.35 -0.18
CA LEU A 24 -1.00 -5.69 -1.20
C LEU A 24 -0.64 -6.63 -2.35
N ASP A 25 -0.34 -7.89 -2.06
CA ASP A 25 -0.11 -8.94 -3.06
C ASP A 25 -1.32 -9.12 -3.98
N ARG A 26 -2.54 -9.13 -3.43
CA ARG A 26 -3.77 -9.24 -4.22
C ARG A 26 -4.02 -8.01 -5.10
N ILE A 27 -3.63 -6.81 -4.65
CA ILE A 27 -3.70 -5.58 -5.46
C ILE A 27 -2.66 -5.59 -6.58
N ARG A 28 -1.45 -6.10 -6.30
CA ARG A 28 -0.35 -6.18 -7.27
C ARG A 28 -0.46 -7.34 -8.26
N GLY A 29 -1.19 -8.39 -7.91
CA GLY A 29 -1.16 -9.67 -8.63
C GLY A 29 0.13 -10.46 -8.38
N THR A 30 0.79 -10.24 -7.24
CA THR A 30 2.04 -10.90 -6.84
C THR A 30 1.82 -11.84 -5.66
N ALA A 31 2.83 -12.65 -5.33
CA ALA A 31 2.83 -13.51 -4.14
C ALA A 31 4.14 -13.34 -3.34
N THR A 32 4.48 -12.10 -3.00
CA THR A 32 5.75 -11.76 -2.34
C THR A 32 5.87 -12.37 -0.94
N GLN A 33 4.75 -12.52 -0.22
CA GLN A 33 4.72 -13.12 1.12
C GLN A 33 5.36 -14.52 1.18
N ILE A 34 5.23 -15.32 0.10
CA ILE A 34 5.71 -16.72 0.06
C ILE A 34 7.25 -16.78 0.06
N GLY A 35 7.91 -15.74 -0.44
CA GLY A 35 9.37 -15.65 -0.48
C GLY A 35 10.01 -15.13 0.81
N GLU A 36 9.21 -14.65 1.77
CA GLU A 36 9.71 -14.06 3.01
C GLU A 36 9.86 -15.11 4.13
N SER A 37 10.93 -14.98 4.92
CA SER A 37 11.21 -15.90 6.02
C SER A 37 10.06 -15.89 7.04
N GLY A 38 9.50 -17.08 7.29
CA GLY A 38 8.37 -17.26 8.19
C GLY A 38 7.03 -16.74 7.65
N GLY A 39 6.94 -16.37 6.36
CA GLY A 39 5.72 -15.83 5.76
C GLY A 39 5.33 -14.44 6.28
N ILE A 40 6.28 -13.74 6.92
CA ILE A 40 6.10 -12.40 7.49
C ILE A 40 7.04 -11.40 6.83
N THR A 41 6.56 -10.17 6.67
CA THR A 41 7.36 -9.09 6.07
C THR A 41 8.47 -8.64 7.00
N GLN A 42 9.70 -8.68 6.48
CA GLN A 42 10.94 -8.40 7.23
C GLN A 42 11.53 -7.02 6.89
N ALA A 43 11.20 -6.47 5.72
CA ALA A 43 11.72 -5.21 5.20
C ALA A 43 10.58 -4.27 4.76
N ILE A 44 10.88 -2.98 4.62
CA ILE A 44 9.93 -2.03 4.03
C ILE A 44 9.91 -2.25 2.52
N GLY A 45 8.73 -2.53 1.97
CA GLY A 45 8.50 -2.61 0.53
C GLY A 45 7.83 -1.34 0.02
N ALA A 46 8.07 -0.99 -1.25
CA ALA A 46 7.34 0.08 -1.94
C ALA A 46 6.76 -0.45 -3.25
N SER A 47 5.54 -0.05 -3.60
CA SER A 47 4.89 -0.50 -4.83
C SER A 47 4.03 0.60 -5.42
N ILE A 48 4.31 0.95 -6.67
CA ILE A 48 3.52 1.90 -7.44
C ILE A 48 2.36 1.14 -8.08
N ILE A 49 1.14 1.60 -7.81
CA ILE A 49 -0.08 1.13 -8.44
C ILE A 49 -0.55 2.22 -9.41
N PRO A 50 -0.40 2.00 -10.73
CA PRO A 50 -0.87 2.95 -11.74
C PRO A 50 -2.37 3.18 -11.63
N LEU A 51 -2.82 4.37 -12.04
CA LEU A 51 -4.23 4.73 -12.01
C LEU A 51 -5.11 3.74 -12.80
N ASP A 52 -4.61 3.19 -13.90
CA ASP A 52 -5.35 2.22 -14.73
C ASP A 52 -5.63 0.92 -13.97
N THR A 53 -4.68 0.47 -13.14
CA THR A 53 -4.87 -0.68 -12.25
C THR A 53 -5.93 -0.38 -11.19
N VAL A 54 -5.91 0.82 -10.60
CA VAL A 54 -6.94 1.26 -9.63
C VAL A 54 -8.32 1.24 -10.28
N LYS A 55 -8.46 1.81 -11.48
CA LYS A 55 -9.72 1.83 -12.25
C LYS A 55 -10.21 0.41 -12.56
N LYS A 56 -9.30 -0.49 -12.96
CA LYS A 56 -9.64 -1.89 -13.25
C LYS A 56 -10.13 -2.64 -12.01
N ILE A 57 -9.50 -2.42 -10.85
CA ILE A 57 -9.87 -3.08 -9.59
C ILE A 57 -11.21 -2.53 -9.07
N CYS A 58 -11.40 -1.21 -9.09
CA CYS A 58 -12.62 -0.59 -8.57
C CYS A 58 -13.82 -0.75 -9.53
N GLY A 59 -13.59 -0.86 -10.84
CA GLY A 59 -14.64 -1.09 -11.83
C GLY A 59 -15.77 -0.07 -11.73
N SER A 60 -17.01 -0.56 -11.55
CA SER A 60 -18.22 0.26 -11.41
C SER A 60 -18.29 1.06 -10.11
N LEU A 61 -17.50 0.71 -9.08
CA LEU A 61 -17.51 1.41 -7.79
C LEU A 61 -16.93 2.82 -7.88
N LEU A 62 -16.08 3.10 -8.88
CA LEU A 62 -15.46 4.41 -9.02
C LEU A 62 -16.49 5.50 -9.35
N GLY A 63 -17.55 5.15 -10.09
CA GLY A 63 -18.64 6.03 -10.52
C GLY A 63 -18.18 7.31 -11.25
N ASN A 64 -19.13 8.11 -11.71
CA ASN A 64 -18.84 9.43 -12.30
C ASN A 64 -18.47 10.50 -11.24
N LYS A 65 -18.39 10.13 -9.95
CA LYS A 65 -18.28 11.08 -8.83
C LYS A 65 -16.85 11.42 -8.43
N ILE A 66 -15.85 10.65 -8.85
CA ILE A 66 -14.46 10.88 -8.47
C ILE A 66 -13.63 11.19 -9.71
N SER A 67 -13.38 12.47 -9.95
CA SER A 67 -12.38 12.90 -10.95
C SER A 67 -10.99 12.62 -10.41
N LEU A 68 -10.44 11.44 -10.73
CA LEU A 68 -9.08 11.08 -10.35
C LEU A 68 -8.07 11.80 -11.25
N THR A 69 -7.52 12.91 -10.75
CA THR A 69 -6.45 13.68 -11.39
C THR A 69 -5.05 13.19 -11.00
N LEU A 70 -4.96 12.20 -10.10
CA LEU A 70 -3.72 11.65 -9.57
C LEU A 70 -3.06 10.68 -10.57
N PRO A 71 -1.72 10.65 -10.68
CA PRO A 71 -1.02 9.73 -11.58
C PRO A 71 -1.05 8.25 -11.13
N GLY A 72 -1.50 7.95 -9.92
CA GLY A 72 -1.51 6.60 -9.34
C GLY A 72 -1.35 6.67 -7.81
N LEU A 73 -1.05 5.54 -7.17
CA LEU A 73 -0.86 5.41 -5.72
C LEU A 73 0.50 4.75 -5.43
N LEU A 74 1.21 5.21 -4.39
CA LEU A 74 2.42 4.56 -3.89
C LEU A 74 2.11 3.87 -2.56
N PHE A 75 2.15 2.55 -2.52
CA PHE A 75 1.99 1.79 -1.29
C PHE A 75 3.33 1.50 -0.63
N ILE A 76 3.37 1.66 0.69
CA ILE A 76 4.45 1.25 1.58
C ILE A 76 3.96 0.05 2.38
N ASP A 77 4.60 -1.09 2.16
CA ASP A 77 4.39 -2.28 2.96
C ASP A 77 5.28 -2.24 4.19
N THR A 78 4.69 -2.39 5.38
CA THR A 78 5.43 -2.29 6.64
C THR A 78 5.39 -3.60 7.42
N PRO A 79 6.51 -3.98 8.07
CA PRO A 79 6.57 -5.18 8.88
C PRO A 79 5.64 -5.07 10.10
N GLY A 80 4.88 -6.13 10.40
CA GLY A 80 3.91 -6.15 11.50
C GLY A 80 4.51 -6.45 12.88
N HIS A 81 5.69 -7.06 12.93
CA HIS A 81 6.28 -7.56 14.17
C HIS A 81 6.69 -6.43 15.12
N ALA A 82 6.51 -6.66 16.42
CA ALA A 82 6.87 -5.70 17.48
C ALA A 82 8.33 -5.25 17.41
N ALA A 83 9.21 -6.18 17.03
CA ALA A 83 10.64 -5.91 16.81
C ALA A 83 10.93 -4.83 15.75
N PHE A 84 10.00 -4.57 14.81
CA PHE A 84 10.17 -3.61 13.72
C PHE A 84 9.39 -2.30 13.93
N THR A 85 9.20 -1.88 15.19
CA THR A 85 8.57 -0.60 15.54
C THR A 85 9.22 0.60 14.86
N THR A 86 10.55 0.62 14.73
CA THR A 86 11.29 1.69 14.04
C THR A 86 10.95 1.78 12.56
N LEU A 87 10.81 0.64 11.88
CA LEU A 87 10.41 0.59 10.46
C LEU A 87 8.96 1.04 10.27
N ARG A 88 8.05 0.65 11.17
CA ARG A 88 6.66 1.14 11.16
C ARG A 88 6.57 2.64 11.42
N LYS A 89 7.33 3.18 12.38
CA LYS A 89 7.40 4.63 12.63
C LYS A 89 7.89 5.39 11.40
N ARG A 90 8.92 4.86 10.71
CA ARG A 90 9.44 5.44 9.47
C ARG A 90 8.40 5.44 8.36
N GLY A 91 7.74 4.30 8.12
CA GLY A 91 6.67 4.18 7.12
C GLY A 91 5.51 5.14 7.39
N GLY A 92 5.05 5.23 8.64
CA GLY A 92 4.00 6.17 9.03
C GLY A 92 4.39 7.64 8.83
N SER A 93 5.64 8.02 9.16
CA SER A 93 6.08 9.43 9.08
C SER A 93 6.16 10.01 7.67
N ILE A 94 6.34 9.16 6.65
CA ILE A 94 6.46 9.58 5.26
C ILE A 94 5.14 9.49 4.50
N SER A 95 4.10 8.90 5.11
CA SER A 95 2.82 8.65 4.44
C SER A 95 1.88 9.83 4.51
N ASP A 96 1.19 10.07 3.39
CA ASP A 96 0.05 10.98 3.32
C ASP A 96 -1.20 10.33 3.92
N ILE A 97 -1.34 9.01 3.79
CA ILE A 97 -2.49 8.21 4.25
C ILE A 97 -2.01 6.91 4.90
N ALA A 98 -2.69 6.46 5.93
CA ALA A 98 -2.48 5.14 6.53
C ALA A 98 -3.73 4.27 6.44
N ILE A 99 -3.55 2.99 6.12
CA ILE A 99 -4.58 1.95 6.19
C ILE A 99 -4.24 1.05 7.36
N LEU A 100 -5.10 1.02 8.39
CA LEU A 100 -4.94 0.10 9.52
C LEU A 100 -5.74 -1.18 9.25
N VAL A 101 -5.04 -2.29 9.11
CA VAL A 101 -5.64 -3.63 8.93
C VAL A 101 -5.83 -4.28 10.31
N VAL A 102 -7.07 -4.64 10.60
CA VAL A 102 -7.52 -5.26 11.85
C VAL A 102 -7.99 -6.68 11.59
#